data_AF-A0A374R2Q1-F1
#
_entry.id   AF-A0A374R2Q1-F1
#
_cell.length_a   1.000
_cell.length_b   1.000
_cell.length_c   1.000
_cell.angle_alpha   90.00
_cell.angle_beta   90.00
_cell.angle_gamma   90.00
#
_symmetry.space_group_name_H-M   'P 1'
#
loop_
_entity.id
_entity.type
_entity.pdbx_description
1 polymer ?
#
loop_
_entity_poly.entity_id
_entity_poly.type
_entity_poly.pdbx_seq_one_letter_code
_entity_poly.pdbx_strand_id
1 'polypeptide(L)'
;MTTNSNDYRHALEHISFTDNAKQHMANSIAQSVASSDAATAQSNFNGTRRKPRIARHPVKTVARIAAVTAVLAIVIGGAGTAMATGVLPLPSDMLSDIFDGPASQTEIIDRIGRPVGASCSNNGVTVTADAIMGDKDMVTIAYTLTFDDPAALKKLSEPGENGTIAGSVDGNVYVDGEHGGQGQSWLIDKNPNDSSIQYFAQFSVESPGLMGRTVRTHINSLVVPRAGKELPEYKKILTGPWDLKFQLNYEDTSVTIPAPKSVNFNGTKATIQEATVSCVGVSVRYNIDRSIEHDNNSGKMSQNMEESMDAVGNIPLIVTFKDGHVEDATSHSGYFANKLDNGTTDVHKTWPFSQVCDTDKIASVQIGDTVIPMNS
;
A
#
# COMPACT_ATOMS: atom_id res chain seq x y z
N MET A 1 -8.69 -8.40 -52.48
CA MET A 1 -9.54 -9.50 -51.95
C MET A 1 -10.61 -8.84 -51.08
N THR A 2 -11.87 -8.95 -51.50
CA THR A 2 -13.03 -8.35 -50.81
C THR A 2 -13.58 -9.34 -49.79
N THR A 3 -13.43 -9.03 -48.50
CA THR A 3 -14.03 -9.81 -47.40
C THR A 3 -15.53 -9.51 -47.33
N ASN A 4 -16.33 -10.57 -47.31
CA ASN A 4 -17.77 -10.54 -47.50
C ASN A 4 -18.48 -10.24 -46.17
N SER A 5 -19.44 -9.31 -46.17
CA SER A 5 -20.20 -8.86 -44.96
C SER A 5 -21.01 -9.96 -44.26
N ASN A 6 -21.12 -11.16 -44.87
CA ASN A 6 -21.86 -12.29 -44.31
C ASN A 6 -21.08 -13.08 -43.24
N ASP A 7 -19.74 -13.03 -43.24
CA ASP A 7 -18.93 -13.74 -42.22
C ASP A 7 -19.06 -13.10 -40.84
N TYR A 8 -19.28 -11.78 -40.78
CA TYR A 8 -19.46 -11.05 -39.52
C TYR A 8 -20.80 -11.33 -38.85
N ARG A 9 -21.88 -11.54 -39.63
CA ARG A 9 -23.20 -11.90 -39.08
C ARG A 9 -23.21 -13.34 -38.58
N HIS A 10 -22.52 -14.25 -39.28
CA HIS A 10 -22.41 -15.65 -38.86
C HIS A 10 -21.55 -15.83 -37.59
N ALA A 11 -20.58 -14.92 -37.36
CA ALA A 11 -19.78 -14.89 -36.14
C ALA A 11 -20.54 -14.35 -34.91
N LEU A 12 -21.59 -13.52 -35.11
CA LEU A 12 -22.40 -12.96 -34.04
C LEU A 12 -23.59 -13.86 -33.64
N GLU A 13 -24.07 -14.73 -34.53
CA GLU A 13 -25.16 -15.68 -34.22
C GLU A 13 -24.77 -16.77 -33.21
N HIS A 14 -23.47 -16.95 -32.93
CA HIS A 14 -22.97 -17.91 -31.94
C HIS A 14 -22.54 -17.29 -30.60
N ILE A 15 -22.70 -15.98 -30.41
CA ILE A 15 -22.47 -15.33 -29.10
C ILE A 15 -23.78 -15.33 -28.30
N SER A 16 -24.27 -16.52 -27.99
CA SER A 16 -25.35 -16.68 -27.01
C SER A 16 -24.72 -16.91 -25.64
N PHE A 17 -24.92 -15.97 -24.72
CA PHE A 17 -24.64 -16.23 -23.31
C PHE A 17 -25.38 -17.49 -22.86
N THR A 18 -24.71 -18.37 -22.12
CA THR A 18 -25.35 -19.52 -21.49
C THR A 18 -26.45 -19.01 -20.55
N ASP A 19 -27.49 -19.79 -20.33
CA ASP A 19 -28.60 -19.34 -19.47
C ASP A 19 -28.14 -19.07 -18.03
N ASN A 20 -27.09 -19.77 -17.57
CA ASN A 20 -26.39 -19.45 -16.32
C ASN A 20 -25.70 -18.08 -16.35
N ALA A 21 -25.03 -17.70 -17.45
CA ALA A 21 -24.41 -16.38 -17.58
C ALA A 21 -25.46 -15.26 -17.61
N LYS A 22 -26.61 -15.49 -18.27
CA LYS A 22 -27.74 -14.54 -18.23
C LYS A 22 -28.33 -14.40 -16.83
N GLN A 23 -28.45 -15.51 -16.10
CA GLN A 23 -29.00 -15.52 -14.75
C GLN A 23 -28.03 -14.88 -13.74
N HIS A 24 -26.72 -15.08 -13.89
CA HIS A 24 -25.70 -14.37 -13.12
C HIS A 24 -25.72 -12.86 -13.39
N MET A 25 -25.83 -12.45 -14.66
CA MET A 25 -25.95 -11.03 -15.01
C MET A 25 -27.23 -10.41 -14.46
N ALA A 26 -28.36 -11.12 -14.55
CA ALA A 26 -29.63 -10.65 -13.99
C ALA A 26 -29.56 -10.49 -12.46
N ASN A 27 -28.92 -11.44 -11.76
CA ASN A 27 -28.72 -11.38 -10.31
C ASN A 27 -27.77 -10.24 -9.91
N SER A 28 -26.68 -10.03 -10.67
CA SER A 28 -25.73 -8.94 -10.44
C SER A 28 -26.38 -7.56 -10.63
N ILE A 29 -27.22 -7.41 -11.67
CA ILE A 29 -28.00 -6.19 -11.89
C ILE A 29 -29.00 -5.99 -10.75
N ALA A 30 -29.79 -7.01 -10.38
CA ALA A 30 -30.76 -6.91 -9.29
C ALA A 30 -30.11 -6.53 -7.94
N GLN A 31 -28.93 -7.06 -7.65
CA GLN A 31 -28.15 -6.70 -6.46
C GLN A 31 -27.64 -5.26 -6.52
N SER A 32 -27.15 -4.80 -7.68
CA SER A 32 -26.66 -3.40 -7.82
C SER A 32 -27.78 -2.35 -7.66
N VAL A 33 -29.00 -2.69 -8.11
CA VAL A 33 -30.18 -1.83 -7.98
C VAL A 33 -30.67 -1.82 -6.53
N ALA A 34 -30.69 -2.97 -5.85
CA ALA A 34 -31.04 -3.06 -4.43
C ALA A 34 -30.06 -2.29 -3.52
N SER A 35 -28.76 -2.32 -3.83
CA SER A 35 -27.73 -1.54 -3.11
C SER A 35 -27.85 -0.04 -3.36
N SER A 36 -28.30 0.38 -4.55
CA SER A 36 -28.52 1.78 -4.90
C SER A 36 -29.78 2.37 -4.22
N ASP A 37 -30.84 1.58 -4.10
CA ASP A 37 -32.06 1.97 -3.37
C ASP A 37 -31.83 2.03 -1.86
N ALA A 38 -30.99 1.15 -1.30
CA ALA A 38 -30.59 1.19 0.11
C ALA A 38 -29.73 2.44 0.44
N ALA A 39 -28.80 2.82 -0.44
CA ALA A 39 -28.00 4.04 -0.30
C ALA A 39 -28.84 5.33 -0.42
N THR A 40 -29.89 5.30 -1.25
CA THR A 40 -30.80 6.44 -1.42
C THR A 40 -31.76 6.57 -0.22
N ALA A 41 -32.18 5.45 0.39
CA ALA A 41 -33.04 5.44 1.57
C ALA A 41 -32.34 5.93 2.85
N GLN A 42 -31.03 5.71 3.01
CA GLN A 42 -30.24 6.22 4.14
C GLN A 42 -29.93 7.73 4.04
N SER A 43 -29.98 8.33 2.85
CA SER A 43 -29.72 9.77 2.65
C SER A 43 -30.88 10.69 3.06
N ASN A 44 -32.10 10.15 3.25
CA ASN A 44 -33.32 10.93 3.52
C ASN A 44 -33.75 10.99 5.00
N PHE A 45 -32.98 10.40 5.91
CA PHE A 45 -33.24 10.47 7.36
C PHE A 45 -32.10 11.20 8.09
N ASN A 46 -32.02 12.53 7.92
CA ASN A 46 -31.60 13.48 8.97
C ASN A 46 -31.51 14.91 8.42
N GLY A 47 -32.68 15.50 8.14
CA GLY A 47 -32.82 16.93 8.00
C GLY A 47 -33.13 17.59 9.35
N THR A 48 -32.18 18.31 9.94
CA THR A 48 -32.50 19.57 10.66
C THR A 48 -31.32 20.54 10.65
N ARG A 49 -31.64 21.74 10.19
CA ARG A 49 -30.78 22.88 9.85
C ARG A 49 -30.40 23.67 11.10
N ARG A 50 -29.10 23.77 11.45
CA ARG A 50 -28.57 24.86 12.30
C ARG A 50 -27.13 25.24 11.89
N LYS A 51 -26.95 26.49 11.44
CA LYS A 51 -25.63 27.11 11.28
C LYS A 51 -25.10 27.57 12.65
N PRO A 52 -23.81 27.40 12.94
CA PRO A 52 -23.08 28.36 13.74
C PRO A 52 -21.95 29.03 12.93
N ARG A 53 -21.76 30.30 13.23
CA ARG A 53 -20.88 31.27 12.60
C ARG A 53 -19.53 31.19 13.32
N ILE A 54 -18.46 30.76 12.64
CA ILE A 54 -17.11 30.76 13.21
C ILE A 54 -16.37 32.02 12.74
N ALA A 55 -15.86 32.78 13.71
CA ALA A 55 -15.13 34.02 13.54
C ALA A 55 -13.76 33.78 12.88
N ARG A 56 -13.38 34.67 11.96
CA ARG A 56 -12.06 34.69 11.30
C ARG A 56 -11.05 35.42 12.19
N HIS A 57 -9.95 34.76 12.53
CA HIS A 57 -8.72 35.43 12.96
C HIS A 57 -7.66 35.30 11.85
N PRO A 58 -6.81 36.33 11.64
CA PRO A 58 -5.89 36.39 10.51
C PRO A 58 -4.63 35.56 10.79
N VAL A 59 -4.33 34.62 9.89
CA VAL A 59 -3.07 33.88 9.89
C VAL A 59 -1.96 34.78 9.35
N LYS A 60 -0.94 35.03 10.16
CA LYS A 60 0.33 35.63 9.71
C LYS A 60 1.16 34.56 9.01
N THR A 61 1.60 34.92 7.81
CA THR A 61 2.63 34.36 6.93
C THR A 61 3.41 33.15 7.47
N VAL A 62 3.16 31.97 6.90
CA VAL A 62 4.07 30.82 6.98
C VAL A 62 4.95 30.85 5.73
N ALA A 63 6.26 30.87 5.95
CA ALA A 63 7.26 30.78 4.89
C ALA A 63 7.13 29.42 4.20
N ARG A 64 6.98 29.45 2.87
CA ARG A 64 7.00 28.25 2.02
C ARG A 64 8.43 27.71 2.01
N ILE A 65 8.66 26.60 2.68
CA ILE A 65 9.90 25.81 2.53
C ILE A 65 9.65 24.79 1.43
N ALA A 66 10.67 24.61 0.58
CA ALA A 66 10.62 23.92 -0.70
C ALA A 66 10.09 22.49 -0.54
N ALA A 67 8.98 22.20 -1.23
CA ALA A 67 8.59 20.83 -1.54
C ALA A 67 9.69 20.24 -2.42
N VAL A 68 10.53 19.38 -1.84
CA VAL A 68 11.35 18.47 -2.63
C VAL A 68 10.37 17.57 -3.36
N THR A 69 10.40 17.61 -4.69
CA THR A 69 9.61 16.70 -5.54
C THR A 69 10.14 15.28 -5.30
N ALA A 70 9.66 14.61 -4.26
CA ALA A 70 9.96 13.21 -4.05
C ALA A 70 9.10 12.42 -5.03
N VAL A 71 9.73 11.96 -6.10
CA VAL A 71 9.18 10.86 -6.88
C VAL A 71 9.00 9.70 -5.90
N LEU A 72 7.78 9.15 -5.82
CA LEU A 72 7.52 7.88 -5.13
C LEU A 72 8.43 6.83 -5.78
N ALA A 73 9.62 6.62 -5.24
CA ALA A 73 10.53 5.58 -5.68
C ALA A 73 10.21 4.36 -4.82
N ILE A 74 9.38 3.46 -5.35
CA ILE A 74 9.23 2.12 -4.77
C ILE A 74 10.62 1.47 -4.88
N VAL A 75 11.25 1.21 -3.74
CA VAL A 75 12.53 0.53 -3.72
C VAL A 75 12.30 -0.90 -4.20
N ILE A 76 13.13 -1.33 -5.15
CA ILE A 76 13.14 -2.69 -5.64
C ILE A 76 13.43 -3.62 -4.46
N GLY A 77 12.40 -4.32 -3.97
CA GLY A 77 12.52 -5.37 -2.97
C GLY A 77 13.25 -6.58 -3.58
N GLY A 78 14.56 -6.48 -3.70
CA GLY A 78 15.42 -7.50 -4.26
C GLY A 78 16.65 -7.71 -3.39
N ALA A 79 16.56 -8.71 -2.50
CA ALA A 79 17.67 -9.37 -1.81
C ALA A 79 18.70 -8.43 -1.12
N GLY A 80 18.53 -8.12 0.17
CA GLY A 80 19.59 -7.37 0.87
C GLY A 80 19.46 -7.07 2.36
N THR A 81 18.33 -7.30 3.03
CA THR A 81 18.26 -7.18 4.49
C THR A 81 17.92 -8.52 5.11
N ALA A 82 18.87 -9.03 5.89
CA ALA A 82 18.82 -10.32 6.54
C ALA A 82 17.58 -10.43 7.44
N MET A 83 16.63 -11.29 7.03
CA MET A 83 15.59 -11.81 7.91
C MET A 83 16.26 -12.80 8.88
N ALA A 84 16.92 -12.26 9.89
CA ALA A 84 17.42 -13.05 11.01
C ALA A 84 16.37 -13.01 12.12
N THR A 85 15.69 -14.14 12.29
CA THR A 85 14.98 -14.66 13.48
C THR A 85 13.50 -14.98 13.24
N GLY A 86 13.17 -16.27 13.40
CA GLY A 86 11.80 -16.76 13.60
C GLY A 86 11.07 -17.11 12.31
N VAL A 87 10.45 -18.29 12.28
CA VAL A 87 9.55 -18.73 11.21
C VAL A 87 8.33 -17.79 11.21
N LEU A 88 8.35 -16.81 10.32
CA LEU A 88 7.19 -15.97 10.04
C LEU A 88 6.32 -16.68 8.99
N PRO A 89 4.98 -16.74 9.16
CA PRO A 89 4.11 -16.81 8.00
C PRO A 89 4.46 -15.62 7.10
N LEU A 90 4.71 -15.84 5.82
CA LEU A 90 5.23 -14.80 4.92
C LEU A 90 4.08 -14.02 4.22
N PRO A 91 4.30 -12.76 3.80
CA PRO A 91 3.33 -11.84 3.16
C PRO A 91 2.30 -12.48 2.22
N SER A 92 2.73 -13.45 1.42
CA SER A 92 1.92 -14.08 0.38
C SER A 92 0.81 -14.95 0.92
N ASP A 93 0.97 -15.62 2.06
CA ASP A 93 -0.03 -16.58 2.54
C ASP A 93 -1.33 -15.87 2.92
N MET A 94 -1.24 -14.79 3.72
CA MET A 94 -2.41 -14.02 4.14
C MET A 94 -2.96 -13.08 3.06
N LEU A 95 -2.11 -12.35 2.31
CA LEU A 95 -2.60 -11.47 1.23
C LEU A 95 -3.25 -12.31 0.12
N SER A 96 -2.58 -13.39 -0.26
CA SER A 96 -3.14 -14.56 -0.93
C SER A 96 -4.57 -14.90 -0.60
N ASP A 97 -4.75 -15.36 0.63
CA ASP A 97 -6.02 -15.93 1.06
C ASP A 97 -7.10 -14.85 1.23
N ILE A 98 -6.70 -13.60 1.47
CA ILE A 98 -7.60 -12.44 1.55
C ILE A 98 -8.04 -11.98 0.15
N PHE A 99 -7.19 -12.12 -0.87
CA PHE A 99 -7.47 -11.66 -2.22
C PHE A 99 -7.99 -12.75 -3.18
N ASP A 100 -7.56 -14.01 -3.00
CA ASP A 100 -7.87 -15.17 -3.86
C ASP A 100 -8.66 -16.29 -3.14
N GLY A 101 -8.79 -16.24 -1.80
CA GLY A 101 -9.46 -17.27 -1.02
C GLY A 101 -11.00 -17.16 -0.97
N PRO A 102 -11.74 -18.28 -0.76
CA PRO A 102 -13.16 -18.21 -0.44
C PRO A 102 -13.34 -17.46 0.87
N ALA A 103 -14.14 -16.39 0.88
CA ALA A 103 -14.40 -15.47 2.00
C ALA A 103 -14.01 -16.07 3.37
N SER A 104 -12.74 -15.91 3.75
CA SER A 104 -12.27 -16.38 5.05
C SER A 104 -12.95 -15.51 6.10
N GLN A 105 -13.21 -16.06 7.29
CA GLN A 105 -14.02 -15.44 8.34
C GLN A 105 -13.30 -14.26 9.03
N THR A 106 -12.80 -13.30 8.27
CA THR A 106 -12.15 -12.09 8.78
C THR A 106 -13.00 -10.87 8.43
N GLU A 107 -13.22 -9.99 9.42
CA GLU A 107 -13.97 -8.75 9.23
C GLU A 107 -13.30 -7.77 8.25
N ILE A 108 -12.04 -8.04 7.84
CA ILE A 108 -11.30 -7.27 6.85
C ILE A 108 -11.90 -7.40 5.44
N ILE A 109 -12.47 -8.54 5.07
CA ILE A 109 -12.89 -8.80 3.67
C ILE A 109 -13.91 -7.76 3.18
N ASP A 110 -14.84 -7.36 4.05
CA ASP A 110 -15.87 -6.37 3.73
C ASP A 110 -15.29 -4.95 3.57
N ARG A 111 -14.07 -4.71 4.05
CA ARG A 111 -13.37 -3.41 4.00
C ARG A 111 -12.42 -3.28 2.80
N ILE A 112 -12.27 -4.36 2.03
CA ILE A 112 -11.44 -4.40 0.83
C ILE A 112 -12.10 -3.60 -0.29
N GLY A 113 -11.37 -2.62 -0.81
CA GLY A 113 -11.73 -1.93 -2.04
C GLY A 113 -11.54 -2.82 -3.26
N ARG A 114 -12.49 -2.82 -4.19
CA ARG A 114 -12.40 -3.57 -5.47
C ARG A 114 -12.50 -2.61 -6.66
N PRO A 115 -11.37 -2.25 -7.29
CA PRO A 115 -11.37 -1.33 -8.42
C PRO A 115 -12.13 -1.89 -9.63
N VAL A 116 -13.30 -1.34 -9.92
CA VAL A 116 -14.09 -1.78 -11.08
C VAL A 116 -13.47 -1.25 -12.37
N GLY A 117 -13.14 -2.16 -13.30
CA GLY A 117 -12.63 -1.80 -14.63
C GLY A 117 -11.20 -1.26 -14.64
N ALA A 118 -10.45 -1.42 -13.54
CA ALA A 118 -9.05 -1.02 -13.45
C ALA A 118 -8.17 -2.10 -14.08
N SER A 119 -8.15 -2.18 -15.40
CA SER A 119 -7.35 -3.14 -16.15
C SER A 119 -6.75 -2.53 -17.42
N CYS A 120 -5.57 -2.99 -17.81
CA CYS A 120 -4.89 -2.61 -19.05
C CYS A 120 -4.19 -3.83 -19.66
N SER A 121 -4.33 -4.02 -20.98
CA SER A 121 -3.65 -5.10 -21.71
C SER A 121 -2.66 -4.53 -22.71
N ASN A 122 -1.45 -5.06 -22.72
CA ASN A 122 -0.40 -4.72 -23.68
C ASN A 122 0.62 -5.87 -23.79
N ASN A 123 1.17 -6.09 -24.98
CA ASN A 123 2.20 -7.09 -25.25
C ASN A 123 1.93 -8.50 -24.68
N GLY A 124 0.68 -8.96 -24.79
CA GLY A 124 0.27 -10.30 -24.34
C GLY A 124 0.17 -10.46 -22.82
N VAL A 125 0.10 -9.35 -22.08
CA VAL A 125 -0.14 -9.33 -20.63
C VAL A 125 -1.27 -8.37 -20.32
N THR A 126 -2.21 -8.81 -19.49
CA THR A 126 -3.27 -7.99 -18.90
C THR A 126 -2.94 -7.76 -17.43
N VAL A 127 -2.86 -6.49 -17.03
CA VAL A 127 -2.68 -6.07 -15.64
C VAL A 127 -4.02 -5.58 -15.11
N THR A 128 -4.48 -6.15 -14.01
CA THR A 128 -5.73 -5.76 -13.33
C THR A 128 -5.42 -5.36 -11.89
N ALA A 129 -5.99 -4.28 -11.38
CA ALA A 129 -5.98 -3.96 -9.96
C ALA A 129 -7.19 -4.64 -9.31
N ASP A 130 -6.95 -5.73 -8.58
CA ASP A 130 -8.04 -6.59 -8.09
C ASP A 130 -8.58 -6.11 -6.75
N ALA A 131 -7.70 -5.57 -5.91
CA ALA A 131 -8.05 -5.26 -4.55
C ALA A 131 -7.14 -4.21 -3.89
N ILE A 132 -7.71 -3.49 -2.93
CA ILE A 132 -7.04 -2.43 -2.18
C ILE A 132 -7.42 -2.55 -0.70
N MET A 133 -6.43 -2.45 0.17
CA MET A 133 -6.62 -2.25 1.61
C MET A 133 -5.77 -1.10 2.09
N GLY A 134 -6.23 -0.38 3.12
CA GLY A 134 -5.45 0.73 3.62
C GLY A 134 -6.04 1.42 4.84
N ASP A 135 -5.41 2.54 5.15
CA ASP A 135 -5.82 3.56 6.09
C ASP A 135 -5.49 4.95 5.53
N LYS A 136 -5.67 6.00 6.33
CA LYS A 136 -5.40 7.36 5.90
C LYS A 136 -3.95 7.64 5.45
N ASP A 137 -2.96 6.90 5.95
CA ASP A 137 -1.52 7.10 5.73
C ASP A 137 -0.86 6.01 4.87
N MET A 138 -1.44 4.80 4.78
CA MET A 138 -0.86 3.61 4.15
C MET A 138 -1.86 2.85 3.27
N VAL A 139 -1.35 2.23 2.20
CA VAL A 139 -2.17 1.40 1.30
C VAL A 139 -1.36 0.22 0.76
N THR A 140 -2.04 -0.92 0.63
CA THR A 140 -1.61 -2.10 -0.13
C THR A 140 -2.55 -2.30 -1.30
N ILE A 141 -2.00 -2.39 -2.51
CA ILE A 141 -2.74 -2.67 -3.75
C ILE A 141 -2.26 -4.00 -4.30
N ALA A 142 -3.20 -4.91 -4.56
CA ALA A 142 -2.97 -6.17 -5.24
C ALA A 142 -3.32 -6.03 -6.72
N TYR A 143 -2.42 -6.47 -7.58
CA TYR A 143 -2.63 -6.58 -9.01
C TYR A 143 -2.43 -8.02 -9.47
N THR A 144 -3.22 -8.45 -10.45
CA THR A 144 -2.97 -9.67 -11.21
C THR A 144 -2.41 -9.32 -12.56
N LEU A 145 -1.32 -10.00 -12.93
CA LEU A 145 -0.74 -9.97 -14.27
C LEU A 145 -1.08 -11.30 -14.95
N THR A 146 -2.00 -11.29 -15.90
CA THR A 146 -2.40 -12.46 -16.68
C THR A 146 -1.70 -12.47 -18.03
N PHE A 147 -1.11 -13.60 -18.40
CA PHE A 147 -0.30 -13.77 -19.60
C PHE A 147 -1.06 -14.59 -20.64
N ASP A 148 -1.12 -14.10 -21.86
CA ASP A 148 -1.73 -14.82 -22.99
C ASP A 148 -0.93 -16.10 -23.33
N ASP A 149 0.40 -16.04 -23.14
CA ASP A 149 1.31 -17.19 -23.29
C ASP A 149 1.95 -17.53 -21.94
N PRO A 150 1.52 -18.62 -21.26
CA PRO A 150 2.10 -19.07 -20.00
C PRO A 150 3.60 -19.37 -20.10
N ALA A 151 4.15 -19.64 -21.29
CA ALA A 151 5.58 -19.86 -21.46
C ALA A 151 6.43 -18.61 -21.16
N ALA A 152 5.82 -17.41 -21.16
CA ALA A 152 6.49 -16.19 -20.75
C ALA A 152 6.85 -16.19 -19.26
N LEU A 153 6.09 -16.88 -18.41
CA LEU A 153 6.38 -17.02 -16.97
C LEU A 153 7.67 -17.78 -16.70
N LYS A 154 8.03 -18.74 -17.56
CA LYS A 154 9.30 -19.51 -17.47
C LYS A 154 10.56 -18.66 -17.62
N LYS A 155 10.41 -17.38 -17.99
CA LYS A 155 11.52 -16.42 -18.06
C LYS A 155 11.75 -15.71 -16.72
N LEU A 156 10.81 -15.81 -15.79
CA LEU A 156 10.95 -15.39 -14.40
C LEU A 156 11.73 -16.46 -13.61
N SER A 157 12.22 -16.09 -12.43
CA SER A 157 12.76 -17.07 -11.50
C SER A 157 11.65 -17.99 -11.00
N GLU A 158 11.97 -19.26 -10.79
CA GLU A 158 11.05 -20.20 -10.12
C GLU A 158 10.60 -19.62 -8.78
N PRO A 159 9.30 -19.73 -8.44
CA PRO A 159 8.80 -19.25 -7.16
C PRO A 159 9.48 -19.98 -5.99
N GLY A 160 9.79 -19.24 -4.92
CA GLY A 160 10.22 -19.83 -3.65
C GLY A 160 9.09 -20.62 -2.98
N GLU A 161 9.36 -21.20 -1.80
CA GLU A 161 8.39 -22.01 -1.05
C GLU A 161 7.03 -21.30 -0.82
N ASN A 162 7.04 -19.98 -0.74
CA ASN A 162 5.85 -19.15 -0.47
C ASN A 162 5.34 -18.42 -1.73
N GLY A 163 5.77 -18.85 -2.91
CA GLY A 163 5.39 -18.26 -4.19
C GLY A 163 6.17 -16.99 -4.57
N THR A 164 7.06 -16.46 -3.72
CA THR A 164 7.80 -15.24 -4.05
C THR A 164 8.71 -15.45 -5.26
N ILE A 165 8.62 -14.56 -6.24
CA ILE A 165 9.48 -14.53 -7.42
C ILE A 165 10.61 -13.53 -7.18
N ALA A 166 11.86 -13.95 -7.46
CA ALA A 166 13.01 -13.05 -7.51
C ALA A 166 12.91 -12.15 -8.76
N GLY A 167 12.15 -11.06 -8.64
CA GLY A 167 11.89 -10.11 -9.72
C GLY A 167 11.23 -8.84 -9.20
N SER A 168 11.12 -7.84 -10.06
CA SER A 168 10.48 -6.57 -9.75
C SER A 168 9.72 -6.03 -10.96
N VAL A 169 8.84 -5.10 -10.69
CA VAL A 169 8.33 -4.17 -11.69
C VAL A 169 9.31 -2.99 -11.79
N ASP A 170 9.71 -2.66 -13.01
CA ASP A 170 10.24 -1.34 -13.37
C ASP A 170 9.03 -0.46 -13.69
N GLY A 171 8.73 0.50 -12.83
CA GLY A 171 7.49 1.26 -12.88
C GLY A 171 7.29 2.15 -11.66
N ASN A 172 6.11 2.74 -11.56
CA ASN A 172 5.75 3.62 -10.47
C ASN A 172 4.25 3.53 -10.14
N VAL A 173 3.92 3.60 -8.85
CA VAL A 173 2.54 3.74 -8.36
C VAL A 173 2.50 5.01 -7.53
N TYR A 174 1.63 5.95 -7.90
CA TYR A 174 1.50 7.21 -7.18
C TYR A 174 0.05 7.68 -7.07
N VAL A 175 -0.21 8.51 -6.06
CA VAL A 175 -1.52 9.06 -5.76
C VAL A 175 -1.54 10.53 -6.17
N ASP A 176 -2.57 10.94 -6.91
CA ASP A 176 -2.73 12.33 -7.35
C ASP A 176 -2.78 13.27 -6.12
N GLY A 177 -1.91 14.28 -6.12
CA GLY A 177 -1.79 15.26 -5.03
C GLY A 177 -0.90 14.83 -3.86
N GLU A 178 -0.29 13.65 -3.91
CA GLU A 178 0.74 13.25 -2.95
C GLU A 178 2.15 13.59 -3.47
N HIS A 179 3.01 14.03 -2.55
CA HIS A 179 4.33 14.60 -2.86
C HIS A 179 5.50 13.82 -2.26
N GLY A 180 5.22 12.79 -1.48
CA GLY A 180 6.21 11.94 -0.83
C GLY A 180 5.56 10.65 -0.37
N GLY A 181 6.26 9.54 -0.60
CA GLY A 181 5.83 8.24 -0.13
C GLY A 181 6.97 7.25 -0.10
N GLN A 182 6.85 6.26 0.78
CA GLN A 182 7.84 5.22 0.98
C GLN A 182 7.13 3.89 0.87
N GLY A 183 7.72 2.94 0.16
CA GLY A 183 7.03 1.72 -0.16
C GLY A 183 7.92 0.63 -0.68
N GLN A 184 7.30 -0.52 -0.82
CA GLN A 184 7.88 -1.75 -1.26
C GLN A 184 6.91 -2.45 -2.21
N SER A 185 7.47 -3.34 -3.02
CA SER A 185 6.67 -4.17 -3.90
C SER A 185 7.31 -5.51 -4.11
N TRP A 186 6.50 -6.51 -4.41
CA TRP A 186 6.95 -7.88 -4.63
C TRP A 186 6.05 -8.60 -5.64
N LEU A 187 6.59 -9.66 -6.22
CA LEU A 187 5.90 -10.55 -7.15
C LEU A 187 5.69 -11.91 -6.48
N ILE A 188 4.47 -12.44 -6.58
CA ILE A 188 4.08 -13.76 -6.07
C ILE A 188 3.49 -14.58 -7.21
N ASP A 189 3.82 -15.86 -7.25
CA ASP A 189 3.16 -16.89 -8.01
C ASP A 189 2.94 -18.09 -7.09
N LYS A 190 1.73 -18.17 -6.52
CA LYS A 190 1.33 -19.30 -5.66
C LYS A 190 0.95 -20.54 -6.48
N ASN A 191 0.59 -20.37 -7.74
CA ASN A 191 0.11 -21.45 -8.60
C ASN A 191 0.85 -21.41 -9.94
N PRO A 192 2.08 -21.96 -9.99
CA PRO A 192 2.92 -21.90 -11.19
C PRO A 192 2.38 -22.69 -12.39
N ASN A 193 1.21 -23.34 -12.24
CA ASN A 193 0.54 -24.07 -13.31
C ASN A 193 -0.52 -23.22 -14.04
N ASP A 194 -0.84 -22.03 -13.56
CA ASP A 194 -1.72 -21.10 -14.27
C ASP A 194 -0.93 -20.08 -15.11
N SER A 195 -1.66 -19.12 -15.67
CA SER A 195 -1.14 -18.12 -16.58
C SER A 195 -1.03 -16.74 -15.93
N SER A 196 -0.89 -16.67 -14.60
CA SER A 196 -0.94 -15.42 -13.85
C SER A 196 0.04 -15.35 -12.69
N ILE A 197 0.42 -14.12 -12.34
CA ILE A 197 1.15 -13.82 -11.10
C ILE A 197 0.53 -12.60 -10.44
N GLN A 198 0.76 -12.45 -9.14
CA GLN A 198 0.34 -11.28 -8.37
C GLN A 198 1.51 -10.31 -8.21
N TYR A 199 1.21 -9.02 -8.33
CA TYR A 199 2.09 -7.91 -8.00
C TYR A 199 1.45 -7.11 -6.87
N PHE A 200 2.20 -6.90 -5.79
CA PHE A 200 1.75 -6.08 -4.66
C PHE A 200 2.53 -4.79 -4.63
N ALA A 201 1.84 -3.67 -4.54
CA ALA A 201 2.44 -2.37 -4.25
C ALA A 201 1.93 -1.88 -2.91
N GLN A 202 2.84 -1.69 -1.96
CA GLN A 202 2.53 -1.20 -0.62
C GLN A 202 3.34 0.06 -0.35
N PHE A 203 2.67 1.11 0.13
CA PHE A 203 3.36 2.36 0.43
C PHE A 203 2.61 3.18 1.49
N SER A 204 3.37 4.01 2.19
CA SER A 204 2.88 5.10 3.03
C SER A 204 3.08 6.44 2.35
N VAL A 205 2.32 7.45 2.79
CA VAL A 205 2.41 8.82 2.30
C VAL A 205 2.66 9.82 3.43
N GLU A 206 3.27 10.95 3.07
CA GLU A 206 3.54 12.03 4.01
C GLU A 206 2.25 12.68 4.51
N SER A 207 1.37 13.01 3.57
CA SER A 207 0.12 13.73 3.83
C SER A 207 -1.05 12.76 3.93
N PRO A 208 -1.85 12.82 5.02
CA PRO A 208 -2.95 11.88 5.20
C PRO A 208 -4.08 12.12 4.20
N GLY A 209 -4.91 11.11 4.03
CA GLY A 209 -6.18 11.18 3.31
C GLY A 209 -6.16 10.48 1.96
N LEU A 210 -5.68 9.24 1.93
CA LEU A 210 -5.62 8.40 0.74
C LEU A 210 -7.01 8.01 0.20
N MET A 211 -7.98 7.77 1.08
CA MET A 211 -9.32 7.30 0.68
C MET A 211 -10.00 8.22 -0.32
N GLY A 212 -10.54 7.64 -1.39
CA GLY A 212 -11.20 8.33 -2.50
C GLY A 212 -10.26 9.05 -3.48
N ARG A 213 -8.96 9.11 -3.20
CA ARG A 213 -7.99 9.72 -4.14
C ARG A 213 -7.76 8.84 -5.34
N THR A 214 -7.33 9.48 -6.44
CA THR A 214 -6.97 8.78 -7.66
C THR A 214 -5.54 8.27 -7.55
N VAL A 215 -5.35 6.97 -7.78
CA VAL A 215 -4.05 6.34 -7.96
C VAL A 215 -3.78 6.12 -9.43
N ARG A 216 -2.51 6.22 -9.80
CA ARG A 216 -1.98 5.98 -11.14
C ARG A 216 -0.84 4.98 -11.04
N THR A 217 -0.96 3.93 -11.82
CA THR A 217 0.01 2.85 -11.89
C THR A 217 0.58 2.82 -13.28
N HIS A 218 1.90 2.90 -13.38
CA HIS A 218 2.63 2.88 -14.63
C HIS A 218 3.71 1.81 -14.54
N ILE A 219 3.54 0.72 -15.30
CA ILE A 219 4.46 -0.42 -15.31
C ILE A 219 5.17 -0.44 -16.66
N ASN A 220 6.48 -0.18 -16.68
CA ASN A 220 7.29 -0.17 -17.89
C ASN A 220 7.77 -1.57 -18.28
N SER A 221 8.16 -2.38 -17.31
CA SER A 221 8.66 -3.72 -17.57
C SER A 221 8.64 -4.60 -16.34
N LEU A 222 8.59 -5.92 -16.55
CA LEU A 222 9.00 -6.89 -15.54
C LEU A 222 10.49 -7.18 -15.68
N VAL A 223 11.19 -7.16 -14.55
CA VAL A 223 12.63 -7.34 -14.49
C VAL A 223 13.03 -8.43 -13.50
N VAL A 224 14.12 -9.12 -13.78
CA VAL A 224 14.73 -10.10 -12.87
C VAL A 224 16.21 -9.77 -12.67
N PRO A 225 16.78 -10.02 -11.49
CA PRO A 225 18.20 -9.83 -11.24
C PRO A 225 19.02 -10.81 -12.11
N ARG A 226 20.13 -10.32 -12.67
CA ARG A 226 21.12 -11.16 -13.35
C ARG A 226 22.00 -11.83 -12.30
N ALA A 227 22.12 -13.15 -12.38
CA ALA A 227 22.97 -13.92 -11.49
C ALA A 227 24.46 -13.54 -11.64
N GLY A 228 25.21 -13.58 -10.53
CA GLY A 228 26.67 -13.50 -10.52
C GLY A 228 27.28 -12.09 -10.54
N LYS A 229 26.56 -11.06 -10.08
CA LYS A 229 27.02 -9.68 -10.01
C LYS A 229 26.93 -9.14 -8.57
N GLU A 230 27.92 -8.35 -8.15
CA GLU A 230 27.94 -7.69 -6.82
C GLU A 230 26.86 -6.62 -6.66
N LEU A 231 26.43 -5.99 -7.76
CA LEU A 231 25.28 -5.10 -7.82
C LEU A 231 24.22 -5.69 -8.76
N PRO A 232 22.92 -5.57 -8.43
CA PRO A 232 21.87 -6.17 -9.23
C PRO A 232 21.76 -5.47 -10.59
N GLU A 233 22.36 -6.07 -11.62
CA GLU A 233 22.01 -5.76 -13.00
C GLU A 233 20.67 -6.43 -13.31
N TYR A 234 19.67 -5.68 -13.74
CA TYR A 234 18.35 -6.23 -14.04
C TYR A 234 18.21 -6.58 -15.54
N LYS A 235 17.56 -7.71 -15.83
CA LYS A 235 17.16 -8.11 -17.18
C LYS A 235 15.66 -7.88 -17.35
N LYS A 236 15.28 -7.10 -18.38
CA LYS A 236 13.87 -6.97 -18.79
C LYS A 236 13.40 -8.29 -19.41
N ILE A 237 12.33 -8.84 -18.84
CA ILE A 237 11.69 -10.07 -19.30
C ILE A 237 10.48 -9.76 -20.17
N LEU A 238 9.74 -8.72 -19.79
CA LEU A 238 8.61 -8.18 -20.54
C LEU A 238 8.63 -6.67 -20.50
N THR A 239 8.06 -6.06 -21.54
CA THR A 239 7.97 -4.61 -21.70
C THR A 239 6.52 -4.23 -21.89
N GLY A 240 6.06 -3.22 -21.14
CA GLY A 240 4.75 -2.62 -21.29
C GLY A 240 4.75 -1.51 -22.35
N PRO A 241 4.15 -0.33 -22.07
CA PRO A 241 3.63 0.10 -20.78
C PRO A 241 2.27 -0.54 -20.44
N TRP A 242 2.01 -0.72 -19.14
CA TRP A 242 0.67 -0.96 -18.60
C TRP A 242 0.32 0.20 -17.68
N ASP A 243 -0.73 0.93 -18.05
CA ASP A 243 -1.17 2.15 -17.37
C ASP A 243 -2.57 1.94 -16.80
N LEU A 244 -2.70 2.10 -15.49
CA LEU A 244 -3.98 2.01 -14.79
C LEU A 244 -4.26 3.32 -14.06
N LYS A 245 -5.54 3.68 -14.00
CA LYS A 245 -6.04 4.82 -13.23
C LYS A 245 -7.33 4.42 -12.54
N PHE A 246 -7.36 4.49 -11.23
CA PHE A 246 -8.53 4.14 -10.42
C PHE A 246 -8.56 4.92 -9.11
N GLN A 247 -9.65 4.80 -8.35
CA GLN A 247 -9.78 5.44 -7.05
C GLN A 247 -9.48 4.46 -5.92
N LEU A 248 -8.87 4.97 -4.85
CA LEU A 248 -8.64 4.26 -3.60
C LEU A 248 -9.93 4.18 -2.78
N ASN A 249 -10.83 3.30 -3.20
CA ASN A 249 -12.14 3.11 -2.57
C ASN A 249 -12.12 1.90 -1.63
N TYR A 250 -11.56 2.08 -0.44
CA TYR A 250 -11.56 1.10 0.67
C TYR A 250 -12.04 1.78 1.95
N GLU A 251 -12.33 1.00 3.00
CA GLU A 251 -12.66 1.54 4.33
C GLU A 251 -11.42 1.65 5.22
N ASP A 252 -11.32 2.75 5.98
CA ASP A 252 -10.22 2.93 6.94
C ASP A 252 -10.36 1.92 8.09
N THR A 253 -9.33 1.10 8.26
CA THR A 253 -9.28 0.03 9.27
C THR A 253 -8.58 0.46 10.57
N SER A 254 -8.17 1.72 10.66
CA SER A 254 -7.38 2.22 11.79
C SER A 254 -8.14 2.22 13.10
N VAL A 255 -7.45 1.78 14.15
CA VAL A 255 -7.82 2.03 15.54
C VAL A 255 -6.78 2.92 16.20
N THR A 256 -7.23 3.78 17.10
CA THR A 256 -6.32 4.65 17.87
C THR A 256 -5.57 3.82 18.89
N ILE A 257 -4.24 3.97 18.91
CA ILE A 257 -3.39 3.43 19.97
C ILE A 257 -3.49 4.39 21.17
N PRO A 258 -3.80 3.89 22.38
CA PRO A 258 -3.92 4.73 23.59
C PRO A 258 -2.54 5.12 24.14
N ALA A 259 -1.69 5.72 23.30
CA ALA A 259 -0.34 6.13 23.66
C ALA A 259 -0.34 7.26 24.70
N PRO A 260 0.64 7.29 25.62
CA PRO A 260 0.81 8.44 26.50
C PRO A 260 1.14 9.69 25.67
N LYS A 261 0.85 10.87 26.22
CA LYS A 261 1.18 12.15 25.56
C LYS A 261 2.67 12.31 25.26
N SER A 262 3.54 11.58 25.96
CA SER A 262 4.97 11.61 25.72
C SER A 262 5.66 10.31 26.09
N VAL A 263 6.69 9.98 25.33
CA VAL A 263 7.60 8.85 25.54
C VAL A 263 9.05 9.35 25.54
N ASN A 264 9.99 8.55 26.01
CA ASN A 264 11.41 8.87 25.86
C ASN A 264 12.03 8.10 24.68
N PHE A 265 12.95 8.77 24.01
CA PHE A 265 13.80 8.22 22.97
C PHE A 265 15.22 8.77 23.11
N ASN A 266 16.19 7.90 23.43
CA ASN A 266 17.60 8.26 23.59
C ASN A 266 17.84 9.47 24.53
N GLY A 267 17.11 9.50 25.65
CA GLY A 267 17.20 10.59 26.64
C GLY A 267 16.48 11.89 26.24
N THR A 268 15.79 11.92 25.10
CA THR A 268 14.97 13.06 24.66
C THR A 268 13.49 12.70 24.71
N LYS A 269 12.67 13.68 25.07
CA LYS A 269 11.21 13.53 25.11
C LYS A 269 10.63 13.68 23.71
N ALA A 270 9.82 12.71 23.29
CA ALA A 270 8.98 12.79 22.11
C ALA A 270 7.52 12.98 22.56
N THR A 271 6.85 14.00 22.03
CA THR A 271 5.45 14.30 22.30
C THR A 271 4.59 13.64 21.23
N ILE A 272 3.81 12.62 21.61
CA ILE A 272 2.93 11.90 20.69
C ILE A 272 1.72 12.77 20.37
N GLN A 273 1.48 13.00 19.08
CA GLN A 273 0.33 13.75 18.56
C GLN A 273 -0.78 12.79 18.13
N GLU A 274 -0.41 11.70 17.45
CA GLU A 274 -1.31 10.67 16.94
C GLU A 274 -0.57 9.34 16.89
N ALA A 275 -1.26 8.25 17.20
CA ALA A 275 -0.77 6.91 16.99
C ALA A 275 -1.94 6.01 16.58
N THR A 276 -1.84 5.34 15.44
CA THR A 276 -2.86 4.44 14.92
C THR A 276 -2.25 3.13 14.46
N VAL A 277 -3.04 2.08 14.50
CA VAL A 277 -2.71 0.80 13.88
C VAL A 277 -3.91 0.32 13.08
N SER A 278 -3.66 -0.21 11.90
CA SER A 278 -4.66 -0.62 10.93
C SER A 278 -4.36 -2.04 10.45
N CYS A 279 -5.16 -2.55 9.51
CA CYS A 279 -4.86 -3.85 8.93
C CYS A 279 -3.59 -3.88 8.08
N VAL A 280 -3.11 -2.72 7.61
CA VAL A 280 -1.94 -2.62 6.73
C VAL A 280 -0.67 -2.15 7.44
N GLY A 281 -0.75 -1.61 8.66
CA GLY A 281 0.44 -1.09 9.32
C GLY A 281 0.19 -0.29 10.60
N VAL A 282 1.27 0.30 11.12
CA VAL A 282 1.27 1.23 12.26
C VAL A 282 1.79 2.62 11.84
N SER A 283 1.16 3.67 12.35
CA SER A 283 1.49 5.08 12.09
C SER A 283 1.62 5.84 13.41
N VAL A 284 2.69 6.62 13.56
CA VAL A 284 2.92 7.48 14.73
C VAL A 284 3.38 8.86 14.29
N ARG A 285 2.67 9.89 14.74
CA ARG A 285 3.06 11.29 14.60
C ARG A 285 3.53 11.83 15.93
N TYR A 286 4.72 12.41 15.95
CA TYR A 286 5.30 12.97 17.18
C TYR A 286 6.17 14.18 16.88
N ASN A 287 6.26 15.07 17.86
CA ASN A 287 7.25 16.15 17.87
C ASN A 287 8.37 15.79 18.84
N ILE A 288 9.62 15.90 18.40
CA ILE A 288 10.80 15.62 19.23
C ILE A 288 11.65 16.86 19.41
N ASP A 289 12.18 17.06 20.62
CA ASP A 289 13.08 18.16 20.97
C ASP A 289 14.51 17.94 20.45
N ARG A 290 14.61 17.74 19.14
CA ARG A 290 15.84 17.65 18.36
C ARG A 290 15.59 18.28 17.00
N SER A 291 16.60 18.96 16.48
CA SER A 291 16.60 19.41 15.09
C SER A 291 17.17 18.30 14.21
N ILE A 292 16.53 18.05 13.07
CA ILE A 292 17.15 17.31 11.96
C ILE A 292 18.09 18.24 11.17
N GLU A 293 19.19 17.70 10.67
CA GLU A 293 20.12 18.41 9.78
C GLU A 293 19.65 18.33 8.33
N HIS A 294 19.97 19.34 7.53
CA HIS A 294 19.63 19.35 6.10
C HIS A 294 20.78 18.82 5.25
N ASP A 295 20.44 18.30 4.07
CA ASP A 295 21.43 18.01 3.03
C ASP A 295 22.22 19.29 2.73
N ASN A 296 23.54 19.17 2.73
CA ASN A 296 24.45 20.23 2.34
C ASN A 296 24.57 20.36 0.80
N ASN A 297 23.66 19.71 0.06
CA ASN A 297 23.60 19.62 -1.40
C ASN A 297 24.86 19.00 -2.03
N SER A 298 25.61 18.21 -1.26
CA SER A 298 26.78 17.49 -1.79
C SER A 298 26.40 16.27 -2.60
N GLY A 299 25.12 15.88 -2.58
CA GLY A 299 24.64 14.61 -3.14
C GLY A 299 25.10 13.38 -2.36
N LYS A 300 25.69 13.58 -1.17
CA LYS A 300 26.13 12.52 -0.26
C LYS A 300 25.54 12.79 1.13
N MET A 301 25.06 11.73 1.76
CA MET A 301 24.70 11.78 3.17
C MET A 301 25.96 12.05 4.00
N SER A 302 25.94 13.12 4.80
CA SER A 302 27.00 13.41 5.75
C SER A 302 26.78 12.63 7.05
N GLN A 303 27.85 12.34 7.78
CA GLN A 303 27.75 11.67 9.08
C GLN A 303 26.84 12.44 10.05
N ASN A 304 26.95 13.77 10.12
CA ASN A 304 26.07 14.58 10.98
C ASN A 304 24.60 14.46 10.57
N MET A 305 24.32 14.36 9.27
CA MET A 305 22.95 14.19 8.78
C MET A 305 22.42 12.80 9.16
N GLU A 306 23.20 11.75 8.93
CA GLU A 306 22.88 10.38 9.32
C GLU A 306 22.61 10.27 10.84
N GLU A 307 23.52 10.80 11.66
CA GLU A 307 23.34 10.83 13.12
C GLU A 307 22.09 11.62 13.54
N SER A 308 21.79 12.74 12.89
CA SER A 308 20.57 13.51 13.17
C SER A 308 19.29 12.76 12.76
N MET A 309 19.34 12.04 11.64
CA MET A 309 18.25 11.21 11.13
C MET A 309 17.95 10.06 12.08
N ASP A 310 18.98 9.36 12.56
CA ASP A 310 18.84 8.30 13.56
C ASP A 310 18.31 8.84 14.89
N ALA A 311 18.82 10.00 15.30
CA ALA A 311 18.44 10.67 16.54
C ALA A 311 16.98 11.16 16.56
N VAL A 312 16.35 11.32 15.40
CA VAL A 312 14.98 11.86 15.24
C VAL A 312 14.00 10.77 14.81
N GLY A 313 14.36 9.94 13.84
CA GLY A 313 13.44 9.04 13.13
C GLY A 313 13.47 7.58 13.58
N ASN A 314 14.53 7.11 14.23
CA ASN A 314 14.65 5.71 14.67
C ASN A 314 14.11 5.48 16.08
N ILE A 315 13.02 6.18 16.44
CA ILE A 315 12.30 5.86 17.67
C ILE A 315 11.83 4.41 17.62
N PRO A 316 12.01 3.61 18.69
CA PRO A 316 11.48 2.26 18.74
C PRO A 316 9.99 2.24 18.40
N LEU A 317 9.64 1.46 17.38
CA LEU A 317 8.27 1.25 16.95
C LEU A 317 8.12 -0.24 16.67
N ILE A 318 7.57 -0.97 17.64
CA ILE A 318 7.53 -2.44 17.59
C ILE A 318 6.09 -2.88 17.80
N VAL A 319 5.56 -3.69 16.89
CA VAL A 319 4.23 -4.28 17.02
C VAL A 319 4.38 -5.76 17.35
N THR A 320 3.78 -6.17 18.46
CA THR A 320 3.75 -7.57 18.90
C THR A 320 2.35 -8.12 18.71
N PHE A 321 2.26 -9.26 18.04
CA PHE A 321 1.01 -9.96 17.76
C PHE A 321 0.72 -11.01 18.84
N LYS A 322 -0.56 -11.39 18.97
CA LYS A 322 -1.04 -12.36 19.96
C LYS A 322 -0.47 -13.77 19.74
N ASP A 323 -0.04 -14.10 18.53
CA ASP A 323 0.62 -15.37 18.18
C ASP A 323 2.13 -15.37 18.44
N GLY A 324 2.69 -14.24 18.89
CA GLY A 324 4.12 -14.07 19.15
C GLY A 324 4.93 -13.51 17.98
N HIS A 325 4.30 -13.24 16.82
CA HIS A 325 4.93 -12.50 15.73
C HIS A 325 5.31 -11.07 16.18
N VAL A 326 6.40 -10.54 15.62
CA VAL A 326 6.90 -9.20 15.90
C VAL A 326 7.27 -8.50 14.60
N GLU A 327 6.74 -7.29 14.45
CA GLU A 327 7.12 -6.33 13.40
C GLU A 327 7.96 -5.22 14.06
N ASP A 328 9.28 -5.20 13.82
CA ASP A 328 10.19 -4.18 14.34
C ASP A 328 10.51 -3.12 13.27
N ALA A 329 9.90 -1.96 13.46
CA ALA A 329 10.00 -0.81 12.58
C ALA A 329 11.05 0.21 13.05
N THR A 330 11.90 -0.12 14.02
CA THR A 330 12.80 0.85 14.66
C THR A 330 13.76 1.48 13.63
N SER A 331 14.56 0.67 12.95
CA SER A 331 15.55 1.10 11.95
C SER A 331 15.13 0.88 10.50
N HIS A 332 14.06 0.11 10.28
CA HIS A 332 13.62 -0.27 8.94
C HIS A 332 12.46 0.57 8.43
N SER A 333 11.79 1.34 9.30
CA SER A 333 10.64 2.11 8.86
C SER A 333 11.02 3.40 8.15
N GLY A 334 10.19 3.71 7.17
CA GLY A 334 10.09 5.05 6.64
C GLY A 334 9.62 6.06 7.69
N TYR A 335 10.11 7.29 7.57
CA TYR A 335 9.55 8.44 8.28
C TYR A 335 9.69 9.70 7.44
N PHE A 336 8.78 10.64 7.67
CA PHE A 336 8.83 12.01 7.17
C PHE A 336 9.19 12.93 8.33
N ALA A 337 10.15 13.82 8.14
CA ALA A 337 10.59 14.75 9.17
C ALA A 337 10.57 16.18 8.66
N ASN A 338 9.95 17.07 9.43
CA ASN A 338 9.88 18.49 9.15
C ASN A 338 10.49 19.28 10.31
N LYS A 339 11.59 19.96 10.04
CA LYS A 339 12.26 20.84 11.00
C LYS A 339 11.40 22.06 11.29
N LEU A 340 11.27 22.42 12.56
CA LEU A 340 10.57 23.62 13.01
C LEU A 340 11.55 24.72 13.46
N ASP A 341 11.12 25.98 13.35
CA ASP A 341 11.93 27.16 13.74
C ASP A 341 12.29 27.20 15.24
N ASN A 342 11.57 26.45 16.07
CA ASN A 342 11.79 26.35 17.51
C ASN A 342 12.88 25.32 17.89
N GLY A 343 13.56 24.71 16.91
CA GLY A 343 14.60 23.72 17.14
C GLY A 343 14.10 22.29 17.35
N THR A 344 12.78 22.05 17.28
CA THR A 344 12.17 20.73 17.32
C THR A 344 11.93 20.18 15.90
N THR A 345 11.58 18.90 15.80
CA THR A 345 11.24 18.26 14.53
C THR A 345 9.90 17.53 14.66
N ASP A 346 8.98 17.80 13.75
CA ASP A 346 7.77 17.00 13.57
C ASP A 346 8.10 15.76 12.74
N VAL A 347 7.71 14.60 13.23
CA VAL A 347 7.99 13.31 12.61
C VAL A 347 6.69 12.54 12.39
N HIS A 348 6.54 11.99 11.20
CA HIS A 348 5.51 11.02 10.86
C HIS A 348 6.21 9.70 10.49
N LYS A 349 6.20 8.74 11.40
CA LYS A 349 6.81 7.42 11.23
C LYS A 349 5.72 6.41 10.90
N THR A 350 5.93 5.65 9.83
CA THR A 350 4.95 4.67 9.34
C THR A 350 5.63 3.34 9.06
N TRP A 351 4.96 2.24 9.37
CA TRP A 351 5.41 0.89 9.07
C TRP A 351 4.27 0.09 8.47
N PRO A 352 4.24 -0.05 7.13
CA PRO A 352 3.41 -1.04 6.50
C PRO A 352 3.87 -2.45 6.91
N PHE A 353 2.95 -3.27 7.41
CA PHE A 353 3.25 -4.62 7.86
C PHE A 353 3.64 -5.52 6.69
N SER A 354 4.48 -6.52 6.99
CA SER A 354 4.80 -7.58 6.04
C SER A 354 3.55 -8.39 5.68
N GLN A 355 2.61 -8.55 6.61
CA GLN A 355 1.32 -9.18 6.38
C GLN A 355 0.19 -8.28 6.85
N VAL A 356 -0.89 -8.24 6.08
CA VAL A 356 -2.13 -7.65 6.58
C VAL A 356 -2.68 -8.46 7.74
N CYS A 357 -3.29 -7.79 8.71
CA CYS A 357 -3.78 -8.43 9.92
C CYS A 357 -5.07 -7.78 10.42
N ASP A 358 -5.88 -8.53 11.16
CA ASP A 358 -6.95 -7.91 11.96
C ASP A 358 -6.31 -7.20 13.15
N THR A 359 -6.78 -6.00 13.49
CA THR A 359 -6.20 -5.22 14.59
C THR A 359 -6.41 -5.88 15.95
N ASP A 360 -7.38 -6.80 16.06
CA ASP A 360 -7.61 -7.64 17.24
C ASP A 360 -6.54 -8.72 17.43
N LYS A 361 -5.73 -9.03 16.42
CA LYS A 361 -4.57 -9.94 16.52
C LYS A 361 -3.35 -9.26 17.11
N ILE A 362 -3.40 -7.95 17.34
CA ILE A 362 -2.29 -7.19 17.90
C ILE A 362 -2.37 -7.25 19.43
N ALA A 363 -1.27 -7.64 20.07
CA ALA A 363 -1.16 -7.72 21.52
C ALA A 363 -0.67 -6.41 22.14
N SER A 364 0.33 -5.77 21.52
CA SER A 364 0.88 -4.51 22.00
C SER A 364 1.62 -3.73 20.92
N VAL A 365 1.73 -2.42 21.12
CA VAL A 365 2.59 -1.53 20.32
C VAL A 365 3.58 -0.83 21.26
N GLN A 366 4.87 -0.95 20.99
CA GLN A 366 5.90 -0.16 21.64
C GLN A 366 6.15 1.12 20.84
N ILE A 367 6.20 2.25 21.54
CA ILE A 367 6.62 3.56 21.01
C ILE A 367 7.64 4.15 21.98
N GLY A 368 8.88 4.32 21.51
CA GLY A 368 9.99 4.74 22.37
C GLY A 368 10.27 3.72 23.47
N ASP A 369 10.30 4.19 24.72
CA ASP A 369 10.48 3.38 25.92
C ASP A 369 9.18 2.77 26.47
N THR A 370 8.04 3.02 25.82
CA THR A 370 6.73 2.64 26.36
C THR A 370 6.09 1.52 25.55
N VAL A 371 5.72 0.42 26.21
CA VAL A 371 4.92 -0.66 25.64
C VAL A 371 3.44 -0.43 25.98
N ILE A 372 2.59 -0.35 24.96
CA ILE A 372 1.17 -0.05 25.08
C ILE A 372 0.39 -1.32 24.74
N PRO A 373 -0.33 -1.94 25.69
CA PRO A 373 -1.17 -3.09 25.40
C PRO A 373 -2.35 -2.68 24.51
N MET A 374 -2.65 -3.50 23.52
CA MET A 374 -3.88 -3.39 22.73
C MET A 374 -4.96 -4.24 23.40
N ASN A 375 -6.21 -3.77 23.36
CA ASN A 375 -7.31 -4.42 24.10
C ASN A 375 -7.52 -5.88 23.65
N SER A 376 -7.80 -6.74 24.63
CA SER A 376 -7.98 -8.20 24.50
C SER A 376 -9.26 -8.58 23.77
#